data_AF-A0A2D6CNM2-F1
#
_entry.id   AF-A0A2D6CNM2-F1
#
_cell.length_a   1.000
_cell.length_b   1.000
_cell.length_c   1.000
_cell.angle_alpha   90.00
_cell.angle_beta   90.00
_cell.angle_gamma   90.00
#
_symmetry.space_group_name_H-M   'P 1'
#
loop_
_entity.id
_entity.type
_entity.pdbx_description
1 polymer ?
#
loop_
_entity_poly.entity_id
_entity_poly.type
_entity_poly.pdbx_seq_one_letter_code
_entity_poly.pdbx_strand_id
1 'polypeptide(L)' 'MSEKQELIRKMLKMQKDFIAQERQGGIDPKDYFAPENDHPLSGFRESYADIATQVVDLAHEEKGSKR' A
#
# COMPACT_ATOMS: atom_id res chain seq x y z
N MET A 1 14.31 -14.12 4.88
CA MET A 1 13.75 -12.82 4.43
C MET A 1 13.38 -12.08 5.70
N SER A 2 13.73 -10.79 5.85
CA SER A 2 13.24 -10.04 7.02
C SER A 2 11.79 -9.61 6.80
N GLU A 3 11.00 -9.51 7.87
CA GLU A 3 9.59 -9.08 7.82
C GLU A 3 9.43 -7.77 7.04
N LYS A 4 10.32 -6.80 7.27
CA LYS A 4 10.34 -5.53 6.53
C LYS A 4 10.48 -5.73 5.02
N GLN A 5 11.32 -6.67 4.58
CA GLN A 5 11.48 -6.97 3.15
C GLN A 5 10.20 -7.58 2.55
N GLU A 6 9.46 -8.38 3.31
CA GLU A 6 8.19 -8.96 2.87
C GLU A 6 7.10 -7.90 2.75
N LEU A 7 7.02 -6.98 3.72
CA LEU A 7 6.12 -5.82 3.67
C LEU A 7 6.44 -4.91 2.48
N ILE A 8 7.72 -4.61 2.22
CA ILE A 8 8.13 -3.84 1.03
C ILE A 8 7.71 -4.56 -0.26
N ARG A 9 7.90 -5.88 -0.35
CA ARG A 9 7.44 -6.66 -1.52
C ARG A 9 5.92 -6.59 -1.69
N LYS A 10 5.15 -6.63 -0.60
CA LYS A 10 3.70 -6.47 -0.62
C LYS A 10 3.30 -5.09 -1.14
N MET A 11 3.93 -4.01 -0.66
CA MET A 11 3.69 -2.65 -1.16
C MET A 11 4.00 -2.51 -2.65
N LEU A 12 5.12 -3.06 -3.11
CA LEU A 12 5.49 -3.07 -4.53
C LEU A 12 4.48 -3.85 -5.39
N LYS A 13 3.95 -4.96 -4.87
CA LYS A 13 2.89 -5.71 -5.54
C LYS A 13 1.61 -4.87 -5.64
N MET A 14 1.15 -4.27 -4.54
CA MET A 14 -0.03 -3.40 -4.52
C MET A 14 0.09 -2.23 -5.51
N GLN A 15 1.25 -1.56 -5.56
CA GLN A 15 1.51 -0.49 -6.53
C GLN A 15 1.46 -0.99 -7.97
N LYS A 16 2.04 -2.16 -8.26
CA LYS A 16 1.98 -2.75 -9.62
C LYS A 16 0.56 -3.09 -10.02
N ASP A 17 -0.22 -3.65 -9.10
CA ASP A 17 -1.61 -4.02 -9.35
C ASP A 17 -2.45 -2.75 -9.60
N PHE A 18 -2.21 -1.66 -8.85
CA PHE A 18 -2.81 -0.34 -9.08
C PHE A 18 -2.45 0.24 -10.46
N ILE A 19 -1.17 0.25 -10.83
CA ILE A 19 -0.71 0.75 -12.15
C ILE A 19 -1.30 -0.09 -13.29
N ALA A 20 -1.44 -1.41 -13.10
CA ALA A 20 -2.07 -2.27 -14.08
C ALA A 20 -3.55 -1.95 -14.28
N GLN A 21 -4.27 -1.59 -13.21
CA GLN A 21 -5.66 -1.13 -13.29
C GLN A 21 -5.75 0.25 -13.98
N GLU A 22 -4.90 1.20 -13.59
CA GLU A 22 -4.82 2.52 -14.21
C GLU A 22 -4.58 2.44 -15.73
N ARG A 23 -3.71 1.54 -16.18
CA ARG A 23 -3.43 1.35 -17.61
C ARG A 23 -4.59 0.74 -18.40
N GLN A 24 -5.52 0.06 -17.76
CA GLN A 24 -6.64 -0.61 -18.44
C GLN A 24 -7.79 0.33 -18.79
N GLY A 25 -7.94 1.43 -18.06
CA GLY A 25 -9.06 2.37 -18.30
C GLY A 25 -8.99 3.69 -17.52
N GLY A 26 -7.85 3.99 -16.90
CA GLY A 26 -7.72 5.07 -15.92
C GLY A 26 -8.26 4.66 -14.55
N ILE A 27 -8.03 5.53 -13.56
CA ILE A 27 -8.64 5.44 -12.24
C ILE A 27 -9.32 6.78 -12.00
N ASP A 28 -10.63 6.75 -11.74
CA ASP A 28 -11.33 7.94 -11.30
C ASP A 28 -10.84 8.30 -9.88
N PRO A 29 -10.48 9.56 -9.60
CA PRO A 29 -10.15 9.98 -8.25
C PRO A 29 -11.22 9.59 -7.22
N LYS A 30 -12.50 9.62 -7.58
CA LYS A 30 -13.60 9.18 -6.69
C LYS A 30 -13.43 7.73 -6.27
N ASP A 31 -13.06 6.84 -7.19
CA ASP A 31 -12.86 5.41 -6.91
C ASP A 31 -11.65 5.15 -6.01
N TYR A 32 -10.66 6.05 -6.06
CA TYR A 32 -9.51 6.02 -5.16
C TYR A 32 -9.85 6.57 -3.76
N PHE A 33 -10.55 7.70 -3.68
CA PHE A 33 -10.81 8.39 -2.41
C PHE A 33 -12.05 7.90 -1.65
N ALA A 34 -13.08 7.47 -2.38
CA ALA A 34 -14.38 7.03 -1.88
C ALA A 34 -14.94 5.89 -2.78
N PRO A 35 -14.26 4.73 -2.81
CA PRO A 35 -14.73 3.57 -3.58
C PRO A 35 -16.13 3.14 -3.14
N GLU A 36 -16.93 2.67 -4.10
CA GLU A 36 -18.17 1.96 -3.79
C GLU A 36 -17.86 0.61 -3.11
N ASN A 37 -18.86 0.04 -2.43
CA ASN A 37 -18.74 -1.29 -1.84
C ASN A 37 -18.35 -2.30 -2.94
N ASP A 38 -17.40 -3.18 -2.64
CA ASP A 38 -16.81 -4.17 -3.57
C ASP A 38 -15.98 -3.59 -4.75
N HIS A 39 -15.70 -2.28 -4.77
CA HIS A 39 -14.77 -1.72 -5.75
C HIS A 39 -13.34 -2.27 -5.53
N PRO A 40 -12.54 -2.53 -6.58
CA PRO A 40 -11.18 -3.06 -6.45
C PRO A 40 -10.21 -2.22 -5.58
N LEU A 41 -10.48 -0.91 -5.45
CA LEU A 41 -9.72 0.00 -4.60
C LEU A 41 -10.29 0.16 -3.19
N SER A 42 -11.37 -0.55 -2.85
CA SER A 42 -11.93 -0.55 -1.50
C SER A 42 -10.90 -1.04 -0.49
N GLY A 43 -10.63 -0.22 0.53
CA GLY A 43 -9.61 -0.52 1.55
C GLY A 43 -8.16 -0.43 1.07
N PHE A 44 -7.90 -0.07 -0.20
CA PHE A 44 -6.55 -0.03 -0.76
C PHE A 44 -5.67 1.00 -0.05
N ARG A 45 -6.20 2.20 0.19
CA ARG A 45 -5.45 3.32 0.78
C ARG A 45 -5.09 3.05 2.23
N GLU A 46 -6.05 2.55 3.00
CA GLU A 46 -5.92 2.16 4.39
C GLU A 46 -4.88 1.04 4.51
N SER A 47 -5.05 -0.03 3.73
CA SER A 47 -4.11 -1.17 3.73
C SER A 47 -2.69 -0.74 3.36
N TYR A 48 -2.54 0.12 2.35
CA TYR A 48 -1.24 0.60 1.93
C TYR A 48 -0.57 1.48 3.00
N ALA A 49 -1.34 2.37 3.62
CA ALA A 49 -0.87 3.25 4.70
C ALA A 49 -0.47 2.46 5.96
N ASP A 50 -1.21 1.41 6.30
CA ASP A 50 -0.90 0.53 7.42
C ASP A 50 0.41 -0.22 7.21
N ILE A 51 0.61 -0.78 6.02
CA ILE A 51 1.87 -1.47 5.69
C ILE A 51 3.04 -0.48 5.66
N ALA A 52 2.85 0.71 5.09
CA ALA A 52 3.87 1.76 5.08
C ALA A 52 4.29 2.15 6.50
N THR A 53 3.31 2.29 7.39
CA THR A 53 3.53 2.53 8.81
C THR A 53 4.38 1.43 9.44
N GLN A 54 4.02 0.17 9.24
CA GLN A 54 4.78 -0.97 9.77
C GLN A 54 6.22 -1.01 9.24
N VAL A 55 6.44 -0.71 7.96
CA VAL A 55 7.78 -0.64 7.37
C VAL A 55 8.63 0.44 8.03
N VAL A 56 8.04 1.61 8.31
CA VAL A 56 8.70 2.71 9.01
C VAL A 56 9.04 2.31 10.45
N ASP A 57 8.10 1.71 11.17
CA ASP A 57 8.31 1.25 12.55
C ASP A 57 9.47 0.25 12.64
N LEU A 58 9.50 -0.75 11.75
CA LEU A 58 10.60 -1.72 11.66
C LEU A 58 11.93 -1.04 11.27
N ALA A 59 11.91 0.01 10.45
CA ALA A 59 13.11 0.75 10.10
C ALA A 59 13.68 1.54 11.30
N HIS A 60 12.81 2.11 12.13
CA HIS A 60 13.20 2.77 13.37
C HIS A 60 13.77 1.78 14.38
N GLU A 61 13.13 0.62 14.55
CA GLU A 61 13.60 -0.47 15.42
C GLU A 61 15.00 -0.95 15.01
N GLU A 62 15.22 -1.22 13.71
CA GLU A 62 16.53 -1.64 13.20
C GLU A 62 17.64 -0.59 13.39
N LYS A 63 17.28 0.71 13.38
CA LYS A 63 18.23 1.81 13.57
C LYS A 63 18.40 2.23 15.03
N GLY A 64 17.59 1.68 15.95
CA GLY A 64 17.55 2.12 17.34
C GLY A 64 17.08 3.57 17.50
N SER A 65 16.31 4.09 16.54
CA SER A 65 15.75 5.44 16.57
C SER A 65 14.25 5.40 16.92
N LYS A 66 13.67 6.55 17.27
CA LYS A 66 12.23 6.68 17.53
C LYS A 66 11.51 7.26 16.31
N ARG A 67 10.26 6.85 16.12
CA ARG A 67 9.35 7.38 15.10
C ARG A 67 9.01 8.85 15.34
#